data_AF-A0A967MY92-F1
#
_entry.id   AF-A0A967MY92-F1
#
_cell.length_a   1.000
_cell.length_b   1.000
_cell.length_c   1.000
_cell.angle_alpha   90.00
_cell.angle_beta   90.00
_cell.angle_gamma   90.00
#
_symmetry.space_group_name_H-M   'P 1'
#
loop_
_entity.id
_entity.type
_entity.pdbx_description
1 polymer ?
#
loop_
_entity_poly.entity_id
_entity_poly.type
_entity_poly.pdbx_seq_one_letter_code
_entity_poly.pdbx_strand_id
1 'polypeptide(L)'
;MKSNKTIPITHLLTAIFAFTMFIGCGGGEEQPEEKPETELAEYFPQTFTDTDIERISDVQVYVGQSLYEYIDGGAELYHLYNFERVATANYKMGDHEIVMDIYQFDTPVNAYGLYSRVRPPAENIISLGVEGFKGVGSLEFVKGRYVLRFTGYDQSDQTQAMIDTMAQRMETVVPGIISKPDGFGLFPFQNMIGGTDVIHADSYLGHSFLSDVYERQYAFGGDTLILFYTDDSTGETYLLWAKEVEDTREDVDLS
;
A
#
# COMPACT_ATOMS: atom_id res chain seq x y z
N MET A 1 -45.17 55.75 63.08
CA MET A 1 -46.50 55.66 63.72
C MET A 1 -47.36 54.77 62.82
N LYS A 2 -47.85 53.66 63.37
CA LYS A 2 -48.90 52.75 62.84
C LYS A 2 -48.62 52.14 61.44
N SER A 3 -48.29 50.85 61.35
CA SER A 3 -49.11 49.66 61.65
C SER A 3 -49.78 49.14 60.39
N ASN A 4 -49.74 47.80 60.29
CA ASN A 4 -50.66 46.92 59.58
C ASN A 4 -50.46 46.74 58.08
N LYS A 5 -50.65 45.56 57.51
CA LYS A 5 -50.79 44.15 57.96
C LYS A 5 -50.96 43.39 56.62
N THR A 6 -50.17 42.35 56.36
CA THR A 6 -50.59 40.92 56.26
C THR A 6 -51.73 40.67 55.24
N ILE A 7 -51.71 39.70 54.31
CA ILE A 7 -51.66 38.23 54.47
C ILE A 7 -51.47 37.60 53.06
N PRO A 8 -50.84 36.42 52.94
CA PRO A 8 -50.46 35.73 51.68
C PRO A 8 -51.56 34.84 51.10
N ILE A 9 -51.42 34.46 49.82
CA ILE A 9 -52.09 33.29 49.20
C ILE A 9 -51.14 32.61 48.18
N THR A 10 -50.82 31.35 48.47
CA THR A 10 -50.28 30.24 47.65
C THR A 10 -51.20 29.92 46.46
N HIS A 11 -50.87 29.42 45.26
CA HIS A 11 -49.79 28.59 44.71
C HIS A 11 -49.84 28.73 43.16
N LEU A 12 -48.77 28.27 42.50
CA LEU A 12 -48.75 27.38 41.33
C LEU A 12 -48.02 27.91 40.08
N LEU A 13 -47.15 27.02 39.59
CA LEU A 13 -46.24 27.05 38.44
C LEU A 13 -46.80 27.77 37.20
N THR A 14 -45.93 28.43 36.43
CA THR A 14 -45.38 27.94 35.14
C THR A 14 -44.42 28.99 34.59
N ALA A 15 -43.12 28.66 34.52
CA ALA A 15 -42.13 29.47 33.83
C ALA A 15 -42.13 29.10 32.34
N ILE A 16 -42.58 30.03 31.49
CA ILE A 16 -42.49 29.90 30.03
C ILE A 16 -41.11 30.41 29.63
N PHE A 17 -40.16 29.50 29.39
CA PHE A 17 -38.94 29.79 28.65
C PHE A 17 -39.20 29.50 27.17
N ALA A 18 -39.20 30.55 26.35
CA ALA A 18 -39.37 30.45 24.92
C ALA A 18 -38.17 29.73 24.29
N PHE A 19 -38.41 28.52 23.79
CA PHE A 19 -37.46 27.73 23.03
C PHE A 19 -37.54 28.17 21.56
N THR A 20 -36.59 29.00 21.12
CA THR A 20 -36.41 29.29 19.69
C THR A 20 -35.70 28.10 19.05
N MET A 21 -36.47 27.30 18.33
CA MET A 21 -36.06 26.15 17.55
C MET A 21 -35.35 26.63 16.27
N PHE A 22 -34.01 26.62 16.25
CA PHE A 22 -33.27 26.63 15.00
C PHE A 22 -33.24 25.20 14.47
N ILE A 23 -34.11 24.91 13.50
CA ILE A 23 -33.98 23.76 12.62
C ILE A 23 -32.84 24.09 11.66
N GLY A 24 -31.61 23.83 12.09
CA GLY A 24 -30.46 23.74 11.21
C GLY A 24 -30.32 22.29 10.74
N CYS A 25 -30.66 22.03 9.49
CA CYS A 25 -30.14 20.87 8.75
C CYS A 25 -28.63 21.06 8.55
N GLY A 26 -27.87 20.82 9.60
CA GLY A 26 -26.45 20.52 9.50
C GLY A 26 -26.33 19.01 9.50
N GLY A 27 -26.25 18.40 8.33
CA GLY A 27 -25.68 17.07 8.21
C GLY A 27 -24.25 17.17 8.70
N GLY A 28 -24.03 16.86 9.98
CA GLY A 28 -22.72 16.47 10.43
C GLY A 28 -22.42 15.19 9.69
N GLU A 29 -21.59 15.27 8.65
CA GLU A 29 -20.79 14.14 8.27
C GLU A 29 -20.07 13.71 9.54
N GLU A 30 -20.50 12.59 10.12
CA GLU A 30 -19.63 11.81 10.99
C GLU A 30 -18.39 11.55 10.14
N GLN A 31 -17.31 12.29 10.44
CA GLN A 31 -15.98 11.89 9.99
C GLN A 31 -15.85 10.40 10.34
N PRO A 32 -15.49 9.53 9.38
CA PRO A 32 -15.22 8.14 9.70
C PRO A 32 -14.24 8.14 10.86
N GLU A 33 -14.60 7.49 11.96
CA GLU A 33 -13.70 7.24 13.08
C GLU A 33 -12.38 6.75 12.50
N GLU A 34 -11.36 7.60 12.57
CA GLU A 34 -10.00 7.24 12.20
C GLU A 34 -9.65 6.05 13.11
N LYS A 35 -9.49 4.87 12.51
CA LYS A 35 -9.12 3.64 13.22
C LYS A 35 -7.74 3.23 12.71
N PRO A 36 -6.65 3.98 12.96
CA PRO A 36 -5.62 4.10 11.94
C PRO A 36 -4.22 3.61 12.33
N GLU A 37 -3.96 3.23 13.59
CA GLU A 37 -2.60 2.84 14.04
C GLU A 37 -2.47 1.38 14.51
N THR A 38 -3.55 0.73 14.98
CA THR A 38 -3.45 -0.53 15.73
C THR A 38 -3.50 -1.81 14.88
N GLU A 39 -4.03 -1.79 13.64
CA GLU A 39 -4.23 -3.03 12.87
C GLU A 39 -2.92 -3.70 12.39
N LEU A 40 -1.90 -2.92 12.01
CA LEU A 40 -0.70 -3.47 11.38
C LEU A 40 0.28 -4.05 12.41
N ALA A 41 0.35 -3.45 13.60
CA ALA A 41 1.20 -3.91 14.69
C ALA A 41 0.78 -5.29 15.23
N GLU A 42 -0.49 -5.68 15.04
CA GLU A 42 -1.00 -7.00 15.41
C GLU A 42 -0.36 -8.14 14.61
N TYR A 43 0.17 -7.86 13.42
CA TYR A 43 0.88 -8.85 12.60
C TYR A 43 2.31 -9.11 13.06
N PHE A 44 2.80 -8.41 14.09
CA PHE A 44 4.15 -8.59 14.63
C PHE A 44 4.10 -9.47 15.89
N PRO A 45 4.23 -10.80 15.76
CA PRO A 45 4.23 -11.66 16.94
C PRO A 45 5.49 -11.40 17.77
N GLN A 46 5.38 -11.56 19.09
CA GLN A 46 6.54 -11.48 19.98
C GLN A 46 7.51 -12.65 19.74
N THR A 47 6.99 -13.82 19.34
CA THR A 47 7.75 -15.05 19.06
C THR A 47 7.07 -15.83 17.93
N PHE A 48 7.83 -16.59 17.15
CA PHE A 48 7.27 -17.55 16.19
C PHE A 48 7.23 -18.96 16.80
N THR A 49 6.08 -19.63 16.75
CA THR A 49 5.90 -20.99 17.31
C THR A 49 6.92 -21.98 16.73
N ASP A 50 7.48 -22.81 17.60
CA ASP A 50 8.52 -23.81 17.29
C ASP A 50 9.83 -23.22 16.76
N THR A 51 10.17 -21.99 17.15
CA THR A 51 11.44 -21.33 16.82
C THR A 51 12.01 -20.57 18.02
N ASP A 52 13.30 -20.26 17.99
CA ASP A 52 13.97 -19.39 18.97
C ASP A 52 13.99 -17.91 18.50
N ILE A 53 13.11 -17.54 17.56
CA ILE A 53 13.02 -16.19 17.01
C ILE A 53 12.16 -15.32 17.94
N GLU A 54 12.73 -14.21 18.41
CA GLU A 54 12.04 -13.24 19.27
C GLU A 54 12.12 -11.81 18.75
N ARG A 55 11.03 -11.05 18.91
CA ARG A 55 11.01 -9.60 18.63
C ARG A 55 11.73 -8.87 19.74
N ILE A 56 12.70 -8.02 19.38
CA ILE A 56 13.58 -7.32 20.34
C ILE A 56 13.38 -5.80 20.35
N SER A 57 12.48 -5.28 19.52
CA SER A 57 12.05 -3.89 19.56
C SER A 57 10.55 -3.77 19.79
N ASP A 58 10.10 -2.58 20.18
CA ASP A 58 8.72 -2.19 19.97
C ASP A 58 8.40 -2.10 18.48
N VAL A 59 7.13 -2.26 18.12
CA VAL A 59 6.66 -2.03 16.74
C VAL A 59 6.52 -0.54 16.54
N GLN A 60 7.22 0.00 15.55
CA GLN A 60 7.06 1.38 15.12
C GLN A 60 6.15 1.43 13.90
N VAL A 61 5.31 2.46 13.81
CA VAL A 61 4.38 2.66 12.69
C VAL A 61 4.59 4.05 12.12
N TYR A 62 4.74 4.13 10.79
CA TYR A 62 4.83 5.38 10.04
C TYR A 62 3.65 5.45 9.08
N VAL A 63 2.94 6.58 9.05
CA VAL A 63 1.68 6.77 8.31
C VAL A 63 1.83 7.92 7.33
N GLY A 64 1.41 7.69 6.09
CA GLY A 64 1.46 8.67 5.01
C GLY A 64 2.85 9.30 4.91
N GLN A 65 2.91 10.62 5.05
CA GLN A 65 4.14 11.40 4.87
C GLN A 65 5.23 11.11 5.91
N SER A 66 4.92 10.49 7.07
CA SER A 66 5.99 10.15 8.02
C SER A 66 6.88 9.01 7.51
N LEU A 67 6.54 8.38 6.39
CA LEU A 67 7.42 7.42 5.70
C LEU A 67 8.79 8.03 5.34
N TYR A 68 8.85 9.33 5.02
CA TYR A 68 10.11 10.02 4.73
C TYR A 68 11.07 10.02 5.92
N GLU A 69 10.56 9.92 7.15
CA GLU A 69 11.37 9.81 8.36
C GLU A 69 12.01 8.42 8.48
N TYR A 70 11.41 7.41 7.84
CA TYR A 70 11.87 6.02 7.88
C TYR A 70 12.75 5.64 6.69
N ILE A 71 12.34 5.98 5.46
CA ILE A 71 13.08 5.67 4.22
C ILE A 71 13.41 6.95 3.42
N ASP A 72 14.60 7.49 3.65
CA ASP A 72 15.09 8.74 3.04
C ASP A 72 15.23 8.63 1.51
N GLY A 73 14.48 9.47 0.77
CA GLY A 73 14.44 9.51 -0.70
C GLY A 73 13.74 8.31 -1.37
N GLY A 74 13.57 7.19 -0.67
CA GLY A 74 12.86 6.01 -1.17
C GLY A 74 11.34 6.15 -1.13
N ALA A 75 10.79 7.00 -0.24
CA ALA A 75 9.36 7.14 0.01
C ALA A 75 8.55 7.63 -1.22
N GLU A 76 9.16 8.38 -2.14
CA GLU A 76 8.48 8.90 -3.33
C GLU A 76 7.83 7.78 -4.14
N LEU A 77 8.56 6.68 -4.37
CA LEU A 77 8.05 5.53 -5.12
C LEU A 77 6.85 4.89 -4.41
N TYR A 78 6.85 4.84 -3.07
CA TYR A 78 5.77 4.24 -2.29
C TYR A 78 4.51 5.12 -2.38
N HIS A 79 4.68 6.44 -2.33
CA HIS A 79 3.58 7.39 -2.46
C HIS A 79 2.93 7.38 -3.84
N LEU A 80 3.69 7.10 -4.92
CA LEU A 80 3.10 6.89 -6.25
C LEU A 80 2.08 5.74 -6.25
N TYR A 81 2.28 4.71 -5.42
CA TYR A 81 1.34 3.60 -5.26
C TYR A 81 0.37 3.80 -4.09
N ASN A 82 0.02 5.03 -3.70
CA ASN A 82 -0.94 5.30 -2.62
C ASN A 82 -0.61 4.57 -1.30
N PHE A 83 0.66 4.62 -0.90
CA PHE A 83 1.10 4.14 0.41
C PHE A 83 0.24 4.71 1.54
N GLU A 84 -0.24 3.84 2.43
CA GLU A 84 -0.99 4.23 3.63
C GLU A 84 -0.09 4.31 4.86
N ARG A 85 0.61 3.22 5.17
CA ARG A 85 1.40 3.07 6.39
C ARG A 85 2.38 1.90 6.31
N VAL A 86 3.44 1.92 7.12
CA VAL A 86 4.37 0.81 7.33
C VAL A 86 4.50 0.56 8.82
N ALA A 87 4.50 -0.70 9.23
CA ALA A 87 4.95 -1.11 10.55
C ALA A 87 6.29 -1.83 10.45
N THR A 88 7.18 -1.62 11.42
CA THR A 88 8.52 -2.21 11.43
C THR A 88 8.92 -2.66 12.83
N ALA A 89 9.68 -3.76 12.91
CA ALA A 89 10.30 -4.22 14.16
C ALA A 89 11.52 -5.11 13.90
N ASN A 90 12.41 -5.15 14.90
CA ASN A 90 13.60 -6.00 14.90
C ASN A 90 13.33 -7.33 15.57
N TYR A 91 13.89 -8.39 14.99
CA TYR A 91 13.86 -9.76 15.50
C TYR A 91 15.27 -10.29 15.61
N LYS A 92 15.48 -11.26 16.51
CA LYS A 92 16.75 -11.99 16.60
C LYS A 92 16.57 -13.49 16.78
N MET A 93 17.63 -14.23 16.45
CA MET A 93 17.82 -15.63 16.76
C MET A 93 19.32 -15.89 17.02
N GLY A 94 19.68 -16.12 18.29
CA GLY A 94 21.09 -16.15 18.68
C GLY A 94 21.76 -14.79 18.48
N ASP A 95 22.83 -14.76 17.68
CA ASP A 95 23.57 -13.54 17.33
C ASP A 95 23.10 -12.90 16.01
N HIS A 96 22.06 -13.44 15.37
CA HIS A 96 21.54 -12.95 14.09
C HIS A 96 20.34 -12.05 14.32
N GLU A 97 20.35 -10.87 13.70
CA GLU A 97 19.27 -9.89 13.77
C GLU A 97 18.72 -9.59 12.37
N ILE A 98 17.40 -9.37 12.31
CA ILE A 98 16.72 -8.93 11.10
C ILE A 98 15.71 -7.83 11.42
N VAL A 99 15.43 -6.97 10.44
CA VAL A 99 14.31 -6.03 10.43
C VAL A 99 13.20 -6.63 9.58
N MET A 100 11.97 -6.62 10.08
CA MET A 100 10.76 -6.94 9.31
C MET A 100 9.93 -5.68 9.12
N ASP A 101 9.60 -5.36 7.88
CA ASP A 101 8.67 -4.30 7.49
C ASP A 101 7.40 -4.91 6.89
N ILE A 102 6.25 -4.33 7.20
CA ILE A 102 4.98 -4.60 6.51
C ILE A 102 4.42 -3.26 6.04
N TYR A 103 4.53 -3.00 4.73
CA TYR A 103 3.96 -1.84 4.06
C TYR A 103 2.52 -2.15 3.64
N GLN A 104 1.59 -1.24 3.91
CA GLN A 104 0.19 -1.32 3.49
C GLN A 104 -0.14 -0.23 2.47
N PHE A 105 -0.88 -0.63 1.45
CA PHE A 105 -1.39 0.22 0.39
C PHE A 105 -2.92 0.21 0.41
N ASP A 106 -3.53 1.18 -0.27
CA ASP A 106 -4.99 1.29 -0.40
C ASP A 106 -5.62 0.05 -1.09
N THR A 107 -4.91 -0.53 -2.07
CA THR A 107 -5.39 -1.63 -2.91
C THR A 107 -4.32 -2.70 -3.15
N PRO A 108 -4.74 -3.95 -3.45
CA PRO A 108 -3.80 -4.99 -3.90
C PRO A 108 -3.07 -4.65 -5.20
N VAL A 109 -3.69 -3.87 -6.08
CA VAL A 109 -3.09 -3.42 -7.34
C VAL A 109 -1.87 -2.55 -7.05
N ASN A 110 -2.00 -1.59 -6.13
CA ASN A 110 -0.93 -0.70 -5.73
C ASN A 110 0.21 -1.40 -4.99
N ALA A 111 -0.11 -2.33 -4.09
CA ALA A 111 0.89 -3.17 -3.45
C ALA A 111 1.70 -3.99 -4.49
N TYR A 112 1.01 -4.60 -5.46
CA TYR A 112 1.68 -5.31 -6.55
C TYR A 112 2.48 -4.37 -7.45
N GLY A 113 1.95 -3.18 -7.72
CA GLY A 113 2.63 -2.13 -8.49
C GLY A 113 3.97 -1.76 -7.89
N LEU A 114 4.00 -1.39 -6.60
CA LEU A 114 5.26 -1.13 -5.91
C LEU A 114 6.21 -2.34 -6.01
N TYR A 115 5.73 -3.53 -5.65
CA TYR A 115 6.53 -4.75 -5.69
C TYR A 115 7.16 -4.96 -7.08
N SER A 116 6.38 -4.81 -8.14
CA SER A 116 6.83 -5.00 -9.52
C SER A 116 7.94 -4.02 -9.94
N ARG A 117 7.99 -2.83 -9.31
CA ARG A 117 9.01 -1.79 -9.57
C ARG A 117 10.32 -2.03 -8.84
N VAL A 118 10.28 -2.64 -7.66
CA VAL A 118 11.47 -2.94 -6.85
C VAL A 118 12.01 -4.35 -7.07
N ARG A 119 11.22 -5.22 -7.72
CA ARG A 119 11.60 -6.60 -8.04
C ARG A 119 12.84 -6.66 -8.94
N PRO A 120 13.84 -7.51 -8.61
CA PRO A 120 15.01 -7.76 -9.43
C PRO A 120 14.67 -8.64 -10.66
N PRO A 121 15.65 -8.98 -11.51
CA PRO A 121 15.46 -9.91 -12.62
C PRO A 121 14.83 -11.26 -12.23
N ALA A 122 14.21 -11.91 -13.21
CA ALA A 122 13.29 -13.03 -13.01
C ALA A 122 13.88 -14.26 -12.29
N GLU A 123 15.20 -14.45 -12.36
CA GLU A 123 15.90 -15.58 -11.72
C GLU A 123 15.81 -15.61 -10.19
N ASN A 124 15.47 -14.50 -9.55
CA ASN A 124 15.38 -14.40 -8.08
C ASN A 124 13.93 -14.49 -7.55
N ILE A 125 12.95 -14.62 -8.45
CA ILE A 125 11.53 -14.65 -8.09
C ILE A 125 11.17 -16.00 -7.45
N ILE A 126 10.40 -15.94 -6.36
CA ILE A 126 9.86 -17.09 -5.62
C ILE A 126 8.34 -17.03 -5.55
N SER A 127 7.73 -18.20 -5.37
CA SER A 127 6.29 -18.33 -5.15
C SER A 127 5.97 -18.19 -3.66
N LEU A 128 5.87 -16.94 -3.19
CA LEU A 128 5.44 -16.58 -1.85
C LEU A 128 4.50 -15.38 -1.93
N GLY A 129 3.31 -15.46 -1.33
CA GLY A 129 2.24 -14.51 -1.58
C GLY A 129 1.76 -14.60 -3.04
N VAL A 130 1.54 -13.45 -3.67
CA VAL A 130 1.33 -13.38 -5.13
C VAL A 130 2.65 -13.70 -5.85
N GLU A 131 3.72 -13.00 -5.47
CA GLU A 131 5.10 -13.20 -5.90
C GLU A 131 6.02 -12.63 -4.81
N GLY A 132 7.23 -13.16 -4.72
CA GLY A 132 8.31 -12.56 -3.94
C GLY A 132 9.65 -12.71 -4.63
N PHE A 133 10.71 -12.17 -4.05
CA PHE A 133 12.08 -12.43 -4.49
C PHE A 133 13.04 -12.54 -3.30
N LYS A 134 14.14 -13.25 -3.50
CA LYS A 134 15.24 -13.31 -2.53
C LYS A 134 16.41 -12.45 -3.01
N GLY A 135 16.96 -11.67 -2.09
CA GLY A 135 18.26 -11.02 -2.25
C GLY A 135 19.28 -11.64 -1.31
N VAL A 136 20.51 -11.13 -1.33
CA VAL A 136 21.53 -11.54 -0.36
C VAL A 136 21.15 -11.00 1.02
N GLY A 137 20.80 -11.87 1.97
CA GLY A 137 20.37 -11.47 3.32
C GLY A 137 19.03 -10.74 3.34
N SER A 138 18.18 -10.94 2.33
CA SER A 138 16.87 -10.28 2.24
C SER A 138 15.83 -11.12 1.51
N LEU A 139 14.57 -10.85 1.81
CA LEU A 139 13.43 -11.40 1.10
C LEU A 139 12.31 -10.37 1.09
N GLU A 140 11.67 -10.19 -0.05
CA GLU A 140 10.49 -9.34 -0.18
C GLU A 140 9.37 -10.08 -0.90
N PHE A 141 8.13 -9.93 -0.45
CA PHE A 141 6.98 -10.52 -1.13
C PHE A 141 5.73 -9.64 -0.99
N VAL A 142 4.80 -9.80 -1.93
CA VAL A 142 3.52 -9.08 -1.94
C VAL A 142 2.36 -10.04 -1.74
N LYS A 143 1.41 -9.66 -0.87
CA LYS A 143 0.17 -10.41 -0.63
C LYS A 143 -0.98 -9.45 -0.33
N GLY A 144 -2.09 -9.58 -1.06
CA GLY A 144 -3.19 -8.62 -0.96
C GLY A 144 -2.68 -7.19 -1.11
N ARG A 145 -3.03 -6.32 -0.16
CA ARG A 145 -2.59 -4.91 -0.11
C ARG A 145 -1.28 -4.67 0.64
N TYR A 146 -0.51 -5.73 0.91
CA TYR A 146 0.68 -5.67 1.74
C TYR A 146 1.94 -6.06 0.98
N VAL A 147 3.02 -5.32 1.19
CA VAL A 147 4.39 -5.71 0.80
C VAL A 147 5.17 -5.95 2.08
N LEU A 148 5.75 -7.13 2.21
CA LEU A 148 6.57 -7.52 3.36
C LEU A 148 8.04 -7.56 2.95
N ARG A 149 8.90 -6.93 3.72
CA ARG A 149 10.36 -6.95 3.53
C ARG A 149 11.04 -7.47 4.79
N PHE A 150 12.00 -8.36 4.60
CA PHE A 150 12.87 -8.90 5.63
C PHE A 150 14.30 -8.59 5.26
N THR A 151 15.04 -7.93 6.15
CA THR A 151 16.42 -7.51 5.91
C THR A 151 17.30 -7.92 7.07
N GLY A 152 18.30 -8.74 6.81
CA GLY A 152 19.31 -9.12 7.80
C GLY A 152 20.34 -8.03 8.02
N TYR A 153 20.85 -7.94 9.25
CA TYR A 153 22.02 -7.10 9.56
C TYR A 153 23.35 -7.74 9.10
N ASP A 154 23.32 -9.04 8.80
CA ASP A 154 24.41 -9.78 8.16
C ASP A 154 23.88 -10.65 6.99
N GLN A 155 24.79 -11.23 6.23
CA GLN A 155 24.50 -12.02 5.02
C GLN A 155 24.80 -13.52 5.19
N SER A 156 24.80 -14.02 6.43
CA SER A 156 25.06 -15.44 6.72
C SER A 156 23.88 -16.34 6.31
N ASP A 157 24.18 -17.61 6.08
CA ASP A 157 23.16 -18.63 5.79
C ASP A 157 22.14 -18.77 6.94
N GLN A 158 22.58 -18.55 8.18
CA GLN A 158 21.73 -18.56 9.37
C GLN A 158 20.72 -17.42 9.35
N THR A 159 21.16 -16.21 9.02
CA THR A 159 20.28 -15.04 8.83
C THR A 159 19.31 -15.27 7.69
N GLN A 160 19.77 -15.84 6.56
CA GLN A 160 18.87 -16.16 5.45
C GLN A 160 17.85 -17.24 5.84
N ALA A 161 18.23 -18.26 6.61
CA ALA A 161 17.30 -19.28 7.09
C ALA A 161 16.25 -18.71 8.07
N MET A 162 16.65 -17.75 8.91
CA MET A 162 15.75 -17.00 9.78
C MET A 162 14.74 -16.19 8.96
N ILE A 163 15.20 -15.47 7.94
CA ILE A 163 14.35 -14.71 7.00
C ILE A 163 13.35 -15.63 6.31
N ASP A 164 13.81 -16.75 5.75
CA ASP A 164 12.95 -17.70 5.05
C ASP A 164 11.87 -18.27 5.98
N THR A 165 12.23 -18.60 7.21
CA THR A 165 11.30 -19.09 8.23
C THR A 165 10.25 -18.03 8.56
N MET A 166 10.67 -16.80 8.82
CA MET A 166 9.74 -15.71 9.14
C MET A 166 8.82 -15.39 7.97
N ALA A 167 9.34 -15.29 6.74
CA ALA A 167 8.56 -14.99 5.55
C ALA A 167 7.45 -16.03 5.30
N GLN A 168 7.76 -17.32 5.43
CA GLN A 168 6.77 -18.40 5.32
C GLN A 168 5.69 -18.31 6.40
N ARG A 169 6.06 -17.99 7.66
CA ARG A 169 5.08 -17.80 8.73
C ARG A 169 4.20 -16.59 8.46
N MET A 170 4.79 -15.49 8.02
CA MET A 170 4.05 -14.25 7.75
C MET A 170 3.12 -14.34 6.56
N GLU A 171 3.43 -15.15 5.54
CA GLU A 171 2.47 -15.47 4.49
C GLU A 171 1.17 -16.07 5.06
N THR A 172 1.22 -16.83 6.15
CA THR A 172 0.01 -17.40 6.78
C THR A 172 -0.74 -16.41 7.68
N VAL A 173 -0.04 -15.42 8.24
CA VAL A 173 -0.58 -14.45 9.21
C VAL A 173 -1.23 -13.27 8.51
N VAL A 174 -0.56 -12.70 7.51
CA VAL A 174 -1.05 -11.50 6.80
C VAL A 174 -2.22 -11.89 5.89
N PRO A 175 -3.37 -11.20 5.96
CA PRO A 175 -4.52 -11.53 5.13
C PRO A 175 -4.32 -11.07 3.69
N GLY A 176 -5.12 -11.62 2.79
CA GLY A 176 -5.14 -11.21 1.38
C GLY A 176 -5.13 -12.39 0.43
N ILE A 177 -5.55 -12.11 -0.80
CA ILE A 177 -5.46 -13.06 -1.92
C ILE A 177 -4.02 -13.12 -2.44
N ILE A 178 -3.70 -14.25 -3.07
CA ILE A 178 -2.40 -14.54 -3.67
C ILE A 178 -2.46 -14.58 -5.20
N SER A 179 -3.54 -14.06 -5.80
CA SER A 179 -3.65 -13.89 -7.25
C SER A 179 -3.07 -12.55 -7.68
N LYS A 180 -2.47 -12.53 -8.87
CA LYS A 180 -2.06 -11.28 -9.53
C LYS A 180 -3.27 -10.38 -9.77
N PRO A 181 -3.05 -9.05 -9.91
CA PRO A 181 -4.07 -8.13 -10.38
C PRO A 181 -4.75 -8.59 -11.68
N ASP A 182 -6.08 -8.51 -11.74
CA ASP A 182 -6.89 -9.05 -12.84
C ASP A 182 -6.56 -8.43 -14.22
N GLY A 183 -6.03 -7.19 -14.25
CA GLY A 183 -5.60 -6.53 -15.48
C GLY A 183 -4.57 -7.35 -16.28
N PHE A 184 -3.74 -8.15 -15.61
CA PHE A 184 -2.80 -9.07 -16.26
C PHE A 184 -3.47 -10.25 -16.99
N GLY A 185 -4.76 -10.49 -16.75
CA GLY A 185 -5.57 -11.48 -17.48
C GLY A 185 -5.96 -11.03 -18.89
N LEU A 186 -5.86 -9.74 -19.21
CA LEU A 186 -6.13 -9.20 -20.56
C LEU A 186 -4.98 -9.46 -21.53
N PHE A 187 -3.79 -9.73 -21.00
CA PHE A 187 -2.58 -9.96 -21.76
C PHE A 187 -2.56 -11.37 -22.35
N PRO A 188 -2.13 -11.54 -23.62
CA PRO A 188 -1.95 -12.86 -24.21
C PRO A 188 -1.01 -13.74 -23.38
N PHE A 189 -1.33 -15.02 -23.24
CA PHE A 189 -0.44 -15.97 -22.54
C PHE A 189 0.72 -16.47 -23.40
N GLN A 190 0.54 -16.50 -24.72
CA GLN A 190 1.54 -17.06 -25.62
C GLN A 190 2.77 -16.15 -25.69
N ASN A 191 3.95 -16.75 -25.57
CA ASN A 191 5.27 -16.09 -25.65
C ASN A 191 5.56 -15.04 -24.57
N MET A 192 4.76 -14.97 -23.50
CA MET A 192 5.07 -14.07 -22.37
C MET A 192 6.40 -14.44 -21.71
N ILE A 193 7.15 -13.43 -21.27
CA ILE A 193 8.37 -13.59 -20.48
C ILE A 193 7.97 -13.47 -19.01
N GLY A 194 8.17 -14.53 -18.22
CA GLY A 194 7.85 -14.54 -16.79
C GLY A 194 8.65 -13.49 -16.02
N GLY A 195 8.08 -12.93 -14.96
CA GLY A 195 8.75 -11.93 -14.12
C GLY A 195 8.87 -10.53 -14.74
N THR A 196 8.10 -10.24 -15.80
CA THR A 196 8.11 -8.94 -16.49
C THR A 196 6.81 -8.15 -16.34
N ASP A 197 5.89 -8.63 -15.51
CA ASP A 197 4.66 -7.92 -15.16
C ASP A 197 5.01 -6.69 -14.34
N VAL A 198 4.68 -5.50 -14.85
CA VAL A 198 4.89 -4.22 -14.17
C VAL A 198 3.58 -3.42 -14.20
N ILE A 199 3.29 -2.71 -13.12
CA ILE A 199 2.26 -1.67 -13.11
C ILE A 199 2.98 -0.35 -12.88
N HIS A 200 2.77 0.61 -13.77
CA HIS A 200 3.26 1.97 -13.64
C HIS A 200 2.12 2.83 -13.08
N ALA A 201 2.33 3.37 -11.86
CA ALA A 201 1.34 4.26 -11.24
C ALA A 201 1.09 5.51 -12.08
N ASP A 202 2.13 6.09 -12.68
CA ASP A 202 2.03 7.35 -13.41
C ASP A 202 3.10 7.48 -14.50
N SER A 203 2.98 8.56 -15.29
CA SER A 203 4.04 9.08 -16.14
C SER A 203 4.65 8.05 -17.12
N TYR A 204 3.85 7.09 -17.58
CA TYR A 204 4.32 6.07 -18.52
C TYR A 204 4.76 6.72 -19.83
N LEU A 205 5.94 6.32 -20.34
CA LEU A 205 6.60 6.93 -21.51
C LEU A 205 6.81 8.46 -21.42
N GLY A 206 6.80 9.02 -20.21
CA GLY A 206 6.95 10.47 -19.99
C GLY A 206 5.65 11.27 -20.04
N HIS A 207 4.49 10.60 -20.17
CA HIS A 207 3.18 11.25 -20.22
C HIS A 207 2.42 11.04 -18.92
N SER A 208 2.19 12.12 -18.18
CA SER A 208 1.51 12.09 -16.88
C SER A 208 0.05 11.61 -16.93
N PHE A 209 -0.60 11.71 -18.10
CA PHE A 209 -1.96 11.19 -18.31
C PHE A 209 -1.99 9.66 -18.53
N LEU A 210 -0.83 9.02 -18.73
CA LEU A 210 -0.73 7.56 -18.77
C LEU A 210 -0.38 7.04 -17.37
N SER A 211 -1.40 6.96 -16.53
CA SER A 211 -1.37 6.34 -15.20
C SER A 211 -1.94 4.92 -15.23
N ASP A 212 -1.67 4.16 -14.17
CA ASP A 212 -2.20 2.82 -13.95
C ASP A 212 -1.95 1.86 -15.13
N VAL A 213 -0.76 2.00 -15.76
CA VAL A 213 -0.40 1.24 -16.95
C VAL A 213 0.16 -0.12 -16.56
N TYR A 214 -0.51 -1.18 -16.99
CA TYR A 214 -0.01 -2.54 -16.95
C TYR A 214 0.95 -2.76 -18.12
N GLU A 215 2.08 -3.41 -17.86
CA GLU A 215 3.09 -3.75 -18.85
C GLU A 215 3.48 -5.24 -18.71
N ARG A 216 3.72 -5.91 -19.85
CA ARG A 216 4.30 -7.27 -19.90
C ARG A 216 5.17 -7.43 -21.15
N GLN A 217 6.28 -8.15 -21.00
CA GLN A 217 7.21 -8.44 -22.09
C GLN A 217 6.96 -9.81 -22.74
N TYR A 218 7.29 -9.90 -24.03
CA TYR A 218 7.05 -11.06 -24.89
C TYR A 218 8.26 -11.36 -25.75
N ALA A 219 8.60 -12.65 -25.89
CA ALA A 219 9.58 -13.08 -26.87
C ALA A 219 8.99 -13.04 -28.28
N PHE A 220 9.63 -12.33 -29.21
CA PHE A 220 9.17 -12.19 -30.59
C PHE A 220 10.33 -12.22 -31.58
N GLY A 221 10.46 -13.28 -32.37
CA GLY A 221 11.40 -13.34 -33.50
C GLY A 221 12.89 -13.18 -33.14
N GLY A 222 13.27 -13.39 -31.88
CA GLY A 222 14.63 -13.12 -31.36
C GLY A 222 14.77 -11.78 -30.64
N ASP A 223 13.72 -10.98 -30.59
CA ASP A 223 13.62 -9.70 -29.89
C ASP A 223 12.56 -9.75 -28.77
N THR A 224 12.38 -8.64 -28.07
CA THR A 224 11.38 -8.45 -27.02
C THR A 224 10.33 -7.43 -27.45
N LEU A 225 9.06 -7.82 -27.36
CA LEU A 225 7.92 -6.92 -27.54
C LEU A 225 7.35 -6.54 -26.18
N ILE A 226 7.05 -5.26 -25.98
CA ILE A 226 6.35 -4.76 -24.81
C ILE A 226 4.89 -4.52 -25.20
N LEU A 227 3.98 -5.19 -24.49
CA LEU A 227 2.57 -4.81 -24.51
C LEU A 227 2.29 -3.99 -23.26
N PHE A 228 1.47 -2.96 -23.41
CA PHE A 228 0.95 -2.20 -22.29
C PHE A 228 -0.54 -1.92 -22.46
N TYR A 229 -1.23 -1.70 -21.33
CA TYR A 229 -2.65 -1.42 -21.28
C TYR A 229 -2.94 -0.52 -20.06
N THR A 230 -3.85 0.43 -20.24
CA THR A 230 -4.47 1.19 -19.14
C THR A 230 -5.97 1.24 -19.38
N ASP A 231 -6.76 1.20 -18.32
CA ASP A 231 -8.21 1.33 -18.42
C ASP A 231 -8.57 2.80 -18.70
N ASP A 232 -9.52 3.01 -19.60
CA ASP A 232 -9.98 4.35 -19.97
C ASP A 232 -11.49 4.35 -20.17
N SER A 233 -12.19 4.25 -19.04
CA SER A 233 -13.67 4.27 -19.03
C SER A 233 -14.26 5.57 -19.58
N THR A 234 -13.49 6.66 -19.61
CA THR A 234 -13.94 7.99 -20.06
C THR A 234 -13.65 8.26 -21.54
N GLY A 235 -12.62 7.62 -22.10
CA GLY A 235 -12.05 7.91 -23.41
C GLY A 235 -11.06 9.10 -23.40
N GLU A 236 -10.85 9.76 -22.27
CA GLU A 236 -9.99 10.95 -22.19
C GLU A 236 -8.51 10.61 -22.42
N THR A 237 -8.02 9.52 -21.82
CA THR A 237 -6.65 9.03 -21.98
C THR A 237 -6.35 8.71 -23.44
N TYR A 238 -7.29 8.05 -24.13
CA TYR A 238 -7.17 7.76 -25.55
C TYR A 238 -7.09 9.02 -26.40
N LEU A 239 -7.93 10.03 -26.13
CA LEU A 239 -7.92 11.29 -26.88
C LEU A 239 -6.61 12.06 -26.69
N LEU A 240 -6.06 12.09 -25.48
CA LEU A 240 -4.75 12.69 -25.21
C LEU A 240 -3.63 11.93 -25.93
N TRP A 241 -3.65 10.60 -25.90
CA TRP A 241 -2.67 9.77 -26.60
C TRP A 241 -2.72 9.95 -28.12
N ALA A 242 -3.93 9.95 -28.71
CA ALA A 242 -4.10 10.13 -30.15
C ALA A 242 -3.52 11.45 -30.65
N LYS A 243 -3.70 12.52 -29.86
CA LYS A 243 -3.14 13.84 -30.15
C LYS A 243 -1.60 13.82 -30.12
N GLU A 244 -1.00 13.23 -29.09
CA GLU A 244 0.46 13.14 -28.97
C GLU A 244 1.10 12.41 -30.16
N VAL A 245 0.46 11.34 -30.63
CA VAL A 245 0.93 10.57 -31.79
C VAL A 245 0.85 11.38 -33.09
N GLU A 246 -0.18 12.23 -33.23
CA GLU A 246 -0.32 13.13 -34.39
C GLU A 246 0.78 14.20 -34.36
N ASP A 247 0.96 14.89 -33.23
CA ASP A 247 1.97 15.93 -33.04
C ASP A 247 3.39 15.38 -33.30
N THR A 248 3.71 14.17 -32.81
CA THR A 248 5.02 13.54 -33.04
C THR A 248 5.28 13.18 -34.50
N ARG A 249 4.24 12.82 -35.27
CA ARG A 249 4.38 12.49 -36.70
C ARG A 249 4.68 13.72 -37.54
N GLU A 250 4.08 14.86 -37.21
CA GLU A 250 4.36 16.11 -37.91
C GLU A 250 5.82 16.55 -37.73
N ASP A 251 6.40 16.35 -36.54
CA ASP A 251 7.80 16.71 -36.28
C ASP A 251 8.82 15.86 -37.05
N VAL A 252 8.52 14.58 -37.31
CA VAL A 252 9.38 13.68 -38.08
C VAL A 252 9.35 13.99 -39.58
N ASP A 253 8.18 14.38 -40.11
CA ASP A 253 8.02 14.72 -41.53
C ASP A 253 8.61 16.11 -41.88
N LEU A 254 8.95 16.93 -40.88
CA LEU A 254 9.56 18.26 -41.04
C LEU A 254 11.11 18.25 -40.87
N SER A 255 11.72 17.11 -40.55
CA SER A 255 13.18 16.94 -40.35
C SER A 255 13.89 16.26 -41.52
#